data_AF-A0A960GIP5-F1
#
_entry.id   AF-A0A960GIP5-F1
#
_cell.length_a   1.000
_cell.length_b   1.000
_cell.length_c   1.000
_cell.angle_alpha   90.00
_cell.angle_beta   90.00
_cell.angle_gamma   90.00
#
_symmetry.space_group_name_H-M   'P 1'
#
loop_
_entity.id
_entity.type
_entity.pdbx_description
1 polymer ?
#
loop_
_entity_poly.entity_id
_entity_poly.type
_entity_poly.pdbx_seq_one_letter_code
_entity_poly.pdbx_strand_id
1 'polypeptide(L)'
;FSHFGPVTDIDETLDASVDELHAWVDAVRLAREVSPDMDHAVAMVREKDRARHTRLYEDRELLAKQEELSGTQANVAGIMRWLDLHEKQKRGG
;
A
#
# COMPACT_ATOMS: atom_id res chain seq x y z
N PHE A 1 1.26 -24.40 23.94
CA PHE A 1 0.30 -23.52 23.27
C PHE A 1 -0.88 -23.35 24.22
N SER A 2 -1.29 -22.22 24.80
CA SER A 2 -0.96 -20.79 24.67
C SER A 2 -1.39 -20.13 26.00
N HIS A 3 -0.55 -19.29 26.62
CA HIS A 3 -0.90 -18.50 27.82
C HIS A 3 -1.63 -17.19 27.50
N PHE A 4 -1.95 -16.95 26.22
CA PHE A 4 -2.43 -15.64 25.73
C PHE A 4 -3.90 -15.62 25.29
N GLY A 5 -4.66 -16.71 25.50
CA GLY A 5 -6.05 -16.78 25.05
C GLY A 5 -6.18 -16.74 23.51
N PRO A 6 -7.41 -16.81 22.97
CA PRO A 6 -7.67 -16.59 21.55
C PRO A 6 -7.45 -15.12 21.19
N VAL A 7 -6.75 -14.85 20.08
CA VAL A 7 -6.62 -13.51 19.51
C VAL A 7 -8.00 -13.08 19.02
N THR A 8 -8.58 -12.07 19.63
CA THR A 8 -9.94 -11.59 19.34
C THR A 8 -9.99 -10.63 18.16
N ASP A 9 -8.86 -10.03 17.79
CA ASP A 9 -8.83 -8.84 16.93
C ASP A 9 -8.46 -9.20 15.48
N ILE A 10 -8.57 -10.49 15.10
CA ILE A 10 -8.19 -10.98 13.76
C ILE A 10 -9.03 -10.29 12.69
N ASP A 11 -10.35 -10.28 12.85
CA ASP A 11 -11.27 -9.73 11.85
C ASP A 11 -11.03 -8.22 11.67
N GLU A 12 -10.89 -7.48 12.77
CA GLU A 12 -10.58 -6.04 12.73
C GLU A 12 -9.23 -5.76 12.04
N THR A 13 -8.21 -6.58 12.32
CA THR A 13 -6.90 -6.45 11.68
C THR A 13 -6.97 -6.72 10.18
N LEU A 14 -7.74 -7.72 9.77
CA LEU A 14 -7.93 -8.03 8.35
C LEU A 14 -8.70 -6.92 7.63
N ASP A 15 -9.76 -6.39 8.23
CA ASP A 15 -10.52 -5.28 7.67
C ASP A 15 -9.66 -4.03 7.51
N ALA A 16 -8.87 -3.67 8.54
CA ALA A 16 -7.92 -2.57 8.45
C ALA A 16 -6.87 -2.79 7.35
N SER A 17 -6.41 -4.04 7.16
CA SER A 17 -5.47 -4.39 6.10
C SER A 17 -6.09 -4.27 4.70
N VAL A 18 -7.36 -4.66 4.54
CA VAL A 18 -8.11 -4.51 3.29
C VAL A 18 -8.29 -3.03 2.95
N ASP A 19 -8.68 -2.21 3.92
CA ASP A 19 -8.81 -0.76 3.74
C ASP A 19 -7.49 -0.12 3.34
N GLU A 20 -6.38 -0.56 3.92
CA GLU A 20 -5.05 -0.07 3.59
C GLU A 20 -4.64 -0.47 2.16
N LEU A 21 -4.86 -1.72 1.76
CA LEU A 21 -4.59 -2.18 0.40
C LEU A 21 -5.42 -1.41 -0.63
N HIS A 22 -6.70 -1.15 -0.37
CA HIS A 22 -7.53 -0.34 -1.24
C HIS A 22 -7.00 1.10 -1.36
N ALA A 23 -6.59 1.72 -0.25
CA ALA A 23 -6.02 3.07 -0.28
C ALA A 23 -4.76 3.15 -1.14
N TRP A 24 -3.88 2.15 -1.09
CA TRP A 24 -2.69 2.06 -1.94
C TRP A 24 -3.05 1.87 -3.41
N VAL A 25 -4.01 0.99 -3.73
CA VAL A 25 -4.45 0.78 -5.12
C VAL A 25 -5.02 2.07 -5.71
N ASP A 26 -5.84 2.80 -4.96
CA ASP A 26 -6.43 4.05 -5.42
C ASP A 26 -5.39 5.16 -5.57
N ALA A 27 -4.41 5.22 -4.67
CA ALA A 27 -3.28 6.15 -4.78
C ALA A 27 -2.46 5.90 -6.06
N VAL A 28 -2.16 4.63 -6.38
CA VAL A 28 -1.43 4.26 -7.61
C VAL A 28 -2.25 4.53 -8.86
N ARG A 29 -3.57 4.28 -8.84
CA ARG A 29 -4.46 4.64 -9.96
C ARG A 29 -4.44 6.14 -10.24
N LEU A 30 -4.60 6.96 -9.20
CA LEU A 30 -4.54 8.41 -9.35
C LEU A 30 -3.19 8.86 -9.90
N ALA A 31 -2.08 8.26 -9.44
CA ALA A 31 -0.77 8.59 -9.95
C ALA A 31 -0.63 8.28 -11.45
N ARG A 32 -1.16 7.14 -11.93
CA ARG A 32 -1.16 6.77 -13.36
C ARG A 32 -1.95 7.74 -14.22
N GLU A 33 -3.03 8.31 -13.69
CA GLU A 33 -3.83 9.32 -14.41
C GLU A 33 -3.05 10.62 -14.61
N VAL A 34 -2.13 10.95 -13.71
CA VAL A 34 -1.26 12.13 -13.80
C VAL A 34 -0.04 11.87 -14.68
N SER A 35 0.63 10.73 -14.50
CA SER A 35 1.84 10.36 -15.24
C SER A 35 2.06 8.84 -15.24
N PRO A 36 2.53 8.24 -16.34
CA PRO A 36 2.94 6.84 -16.36
C PRO A 36 4.29 6.58 -15.67
N ASP A 37 4.98 7.63 -15.21
CA ASP A 37 6.31 7.53 -14.60
C ASP A 37 6.29 6.88 -13.20
N MET A 38 7.18 5.91 -12.97
CA MET A 38 7.24 5.15 -11.73
C MET A 38 7.71 5.99 -10.54
N ASP A 39 8.73 6.84 -10.74
CA ASP A 39 9.27 7.66 -9.66
C ASP A 39 8.23 8.71 -9.22
N HIS A 40 7.49 9.25 -10.17
CA HIS A 40 6.33 10.10 -9.90
C HIS A 40 5.26 9.38 -9.08
N ALA A 41 4.91 8.13 -9.44
CA ALA A 41 3.93 7.35 -8.71
C ALA A 41 4.38 7.04 -7.27
N VAL A 42 5.65 6.66 -7.08
CA VAL A 42 6.22 6.44 -5.74
C VAL A 42 6.15 7.72 -4.90
N ALA A 43 6.51 8.88 -5.47
CA ALA A 43 6.45 10.15 -4.76
C ALA A 43 5.01 10.51 -4.33
N MET A 44 4.03 10.34 -5.23
CA MET A 44 2.63 10.62 -4.92
C MET A 44 2.06 9.67 -3.85
N VAL A 45 2.40 8.38 -3.92
CA VAL A 45 1.94 7.39 -2.93
C VAL A 45 2.57 7.68 -1.57
N ARG A 46 3.87 7.98 -1.50
CA ARG A 46 4.54 8.39 -0.24
C ARG A 46 3.87 9.61 0.40
N GLU A 47 3.47 10.60 -0.39
CA GLU A 47 2.80 11.78 0.15
C GLU A 47 1.41 11.45 0.71
N LYS A 48 0.65 10.59 0.03
CA LYS A 48 -0.66 10.13 0.52
C LYS A 48 -0.54 9.25 1.77
N ASP A 49 0.45 8.35 1.79
CA ASP A 49 0.75 7.49 2.91
C ASP A 49 1.14 8.32 4.15
N ARG A 50 1.98 9.35 3.97
CA ARG A 50 2.30 10.32 5.02
C ARG A 50 1.07 11.03 5.58
N ALA A 51 0.16 11.46 4.72
CA ALA A 51 -1.07 12.13 5.15
C ALA A 51 -1.99 11.21 5.96
N ARG A 52 -2.01 9.90 5.64
CA ARG A 52 -2.80 8.88 6.34
C ARG A 52 -2.14 8.40 7.64
N HIS A 53 -0.81 8.35 7.67
CA HIS A 53 -0.02 7.79 8.77
C HIS A 53 0.93 8.82 9.41
N THR A 54 0.42 9.98 9.84
CA THR A 54 1.27 11.05 10.39
C THR A 54 2.20 10.56 11.51
N ARG A 55 1.69 9.74 12.44
CA ARG A 55 2.48 9.18 13.55
C ARG A 55 3.63 8.28 13.08
N LEU A 56 3.43 7.51 12.00
CA LEU A 56 4.49 6.67 11.41
C LEU A 56 5.64 7.55 10.91
N TYR A 57 5.33 8.67 10.26
CA TYR A 57 6.34 9.57 9.69
C TYR A 57 7.02 10.49 10.70
N GLU A 58 6.46 10.62 11.91
CA GLU A 58 7.11 11.31 13.04
C GLU A 58 8.19 10.45 13.71
N ASP A 59 8.06 9.12 13.65
CA ASP A 59 9.02 8.17 14.20
C ASP A 59 9.95 7.63 13.10
N ARG A 60 11.18 8.16 13.06
CA ARG A 60 12.18 7.77 12.05
C ARG A 60 12.61 6.31 12.14
N GLU A 61 12.65 5.72 13.33
CA GLU A 61 13.06 4.31 13.49
C GLU A 61 11.96 3.39 12.99
N LEU A 62 10.70 3.69 13.34
CA LEU A 62 9.56 2.94 12.86
C LEU A 62 9.39 3.05 11.34
N LEU A 63 9.55 4.26 10.77
CA LEU A 63 9.49 4.48 9.32
C LEU A 63 10.58 3.69 8.59
N ALA A 64 11.79 3.64 9.11
CA ALA A 64 12.88 2.86 8.50
C ALA A 64 12.57 1.36 8.51
N LYS A 65 12.05 0.82 9.62
CA LYS A 65 11.61 -0.58 9.71
C LYS A 65 10.46 -0.88 8.73
N GLN A 66 9.52 0.05 8.60
CA GLN A 66 8.42 -0.10 7.64
C GLN A 66 8.95 -0.17 6.21
N GLU A 67 9.86 0.71 5.81
CA GLU A 67 10.39 0.71 4.43
C GLU A 67 11.28 -0.52 4.17
N GLU A 68 11.98 -1.04 5.19
CA GLU A 68 12.74 -2.30 5.10
C GLU A 68 11.82 -3.52 4.88
N LEU A 69 10.71 -3.61 5.62
CA LEU A 69 9.80 -4.76 5.57
C LEU A 69 8.77 -4.69 4.44
N SER A 70 8.33 -3.49 4.07
CA SER A 70 7.22 -3.23 3.17
C SER A 70 7.48 -1.99 2.30
N GLY A 71 8.65 -1.98 1.65
CA GLY A 71 9.13 -0.84 0.87
C GLY A 71 8.11 -0.28 -0.12
N THR A 72 7.98 1.04 -0.11
CA THR A 72 6.96 1.76 -0.91
C THR A 72 7.13 1.49 -2.40
N GLN A 73 8.36 1.53 -2.90
CA GLN A 73 8.65 1.31 -4.31
C GLN A 73 8.23 -0.10 -4.78
N ALA A 74 8.50 -1.13 -3.97
CA ALA A 74 8.15 -2.50 -4.31
C ALA A 74 6.63 -2.70 -4.38
N ASN A 75 5.89 -2.14 -3.42
CA ASN A 75 4.43 -2.16 -3.40
C ASN A 75 3.82 -1.43 -4.61
N VAL A 76 4.29 -0.21 -4.91
CA VAL A 76 3.83 0.54 -6.08
C VAL A 76 4.11 -0.21 -7.38
N ALA A 77 5.30 -0.80 -7.54
CA ALA A 77 5.64 -1.59 -8.71
C ALA A 77 4.75 -2.83 -8.85
N GLY A 78 4.44 -3.51 -7.74
CA GLY A 78 3.53 -4.65 -7.72
C GLY A 78 2.12 -4.29 -8.15
N ILE A 79 1.57 -3.19 -7.61
CA ILE A 79 0.22 -2.70 -7.94
C ILE A 79 0.16 -2.26 -9.40
N MET A 80 1.14 -1.50 -9.89
CA MET A 80 1.25 -1.09 -11.30
C MET A 80 1.17 -2.29 -12.24
N ARG A 81 2.00 -3.32 -11.97
CA ARG A 81 2.01 -4.55 -12.77
C ARG A 81 0.68 -5.29 -12.72
N TRP A 82 0.04 -5.35 -11.56
CA TRP A 82 -1.28 -5.97 -11.43
C TRP A 82 -2.36 -5.22 -12.22
N LEU A 83 -2.35 -3.88 -12.19
CA LEU A 83 -3.28 -3.07 -12.98
C LEU A 83 -3.12 -3.31 -14.49
N ASP A 84 -1.88 -3.38 -14.98
CA ASP A 84 -1.61 -3.69 -16.39
C ASP A 84 -2.14 -5.07 -16.81
N LEU A 85 -2.01 -6.09 -15.94
CA LEU A 85 -2.54 -7.43 -16.19
C LEU A 85 -4.07 -7.42 -16.20
N HIS A 86 -4.68 -6.72 -15.26
CA HIS A 86 -6.13 -6.60 -15.14
C HIS A 86 -6.75 -5.87 -16.35
N GLU A 87 -6.09 -4.84 -16.87
CA GLU A 87 -6.52 -4.15 -18.11
C GLU A 87 -6.41 -5.05 -19.34
N LYS A 88 -5.34 -5.85 -19.46
CA LYS A 88 -5.19 -6.83 -20.55
C LYS A 88 -6.30 -7.87 -20.51
N GLN A 89 -6.65 -8.37 -19.32
CA GLN A 89 -7.75 -9.33 -19.15
C GLN A 89 -9.09 -8.74 -19.61
N LYS A 90 -9.39 -7.48 -19.24
CA LYS A 90 -10.62 -6.79 -19.66
C LYS A 90 -10.72 -6.53 -21.16
N ARG A 91 -9.60 -6.45 -21.88
CA ARG A 91 -9.58 -6.22 -23.33
C ARG A 91 -9.65 -7.52 -24.15
N GLY A 92 -9.33 -8.66 -23.53
CA GLY A 92 -9.28 -9.97 -24.19
C GLY A 92 -10.47 -10.90 -23.90
N GLY A 93 -11.39 -10.49 -23.03
CA GLY A 93 -12.67 -11.17 -22.78
C GLY A 93 -13.83 -10.34 -23.27
#